data_AF-A0A536WQ36-F1
#
_entry.id   AF-A0A536WQ36-F1
#
_cell.length_a   1.000
_cell.length_b   1.000
_cell.length_c   1.000
_cell.angle_alpha   90.00
_cell.angle_beta   90.00
_cell.angle_gamma   90.00
#
_symmetry.space_group_name_H-M   'P 1'
#
loop_
_entity.id
_entity.type
_entity.pdbx_description
1 polymer ?
#
loop_
_entity_poly.entity_id
_entity_poly.type
_entity_poly.pdbx_seq_one_letter_code
_entity_poly.pdbx_strand_id
1 'polypeptide(L)' 'PKGNDLSGYSQAKLNAVARKLNDRPRKTLNYETPTERFSQSVASTG' A
#
# COMPACT_ATOMS: atom_id res chain seq x y z
N PRO A 1 5.86 8.72 12.47
CA PRO A 1 6.70 8.12 13.52
C PRO A 1 6.33 6.65 13.71
N LYS A 2 7.30 5.74 13.74
CA LYS A 2 7.04 4.36 14.18
C LYS A 2 6.55 4.43 15.63
N GLY A 3 5.33 3.94 15.91
CA GLY A 3 4.76 3.93 17.26
C GLY A 3 3.63 4.92 17.57
N ASN A 4 3.08 5.63 16.58
CA ASN A 4 1.85 6.42 16.81
C ASN A 4 0.62 5.52 16.84
N ASP A 5 -0.26 5.73 17.82
CA ASP A 5 -1.58 5.10 17.86
C ASP A 5 -2.44 5.55 16.67
N LEU A 6 -3.08 4.59 16.00
CA LEU A 6 -3.95 4.81 14.85
C LEU A 6 -5.44 4.72 15.21
N SER A 7 -5.79 4.36 16.45
CA SER A 7 -7.17 4.18 16.92
C SER A 7 -8.06 5.42 16.73
N GLY A 8 -7.47 6.62 16.77
CA GLY A 8 -8.16 7.89 16.54
C GLY A 8 -8.48 8.22 15.08
N TYR A 9 -8.09 7.39 14.11
CA TYR A 9 -8.38 7.63 12.69
C TYR A 9 -9.47 6.69 12.18
N SER A 10 -10.41 7.24 11.41
CA SER A 10 -11.40 6.41 10.73
C SER A 10 -10.75 5.50 9.68
N GLN A 11 -11.35 4.33 9.47
CA GLN A 11 -10.90 3.39 8.45
C GLN A 11 -10.84 4.03 7.05
N ALA A 12 -11.79 4.92 6.72
CA ALA A 12 -11.80 5.64 5.46
C ALA A 12 -10.54 6.51 5.26
N LYS A 13 -10.08 7.18 6.31
CA LYS A 13 -8.85 7.99 6.27
C LYS A 13 -7.62 7.10 6.10
N LEU A 14 -7.57 5.97 6.81
CA LEU A 14 -6.48 5.00 6.68
C LEU A 14 -6.43 4.41 5.26
N ASN A 15 -7.58 4.06 4.68
CA ASN A 15 -7.68 3.55 3.31
C ASN A 15 -7.25 4.59 2.28
N ALA A 16 -7.58 5.87 2.48
CA ALA A 16 -7.12 6.94 1.58
C ALA A 16 -5.59 7.08 1.59
N VAL A 17 -4.98 7.00 2.78
CA VAL A 17 -3.51 7.01 2.91
C VAL A 17 -2.89 5.77 2.27
N ALA A 18 -3.47 4.58 2.52
CA ALA A 18 -2.99 3.33 1.93
C ALA A 18 -3.01 3.38 0.40
N ARG A 19 -4.13 3.78 -0.22
CA ARG A 19 -4.24 3.97 -1.68
C ARG A 19 -3.16 4.91 -2.20
N LYS A 20 -3.01 6.09 -1.58
CA LYS A 20 -1.97 7.05 -1.97
C LYS A 20 -0.55 6.46 -1.89
N LEU A 21 -0.26 5.58 -0.94
CA LEU A 21 1.07 4.99 -0.81
C LEU A 21 1.29 3.81 -1.76
N ASN A 22 0.25 3.02 -2.01
CA ASN A 22 0.31 1.79 -2.77
C ASN A 22 0.18 2.02 -4.28
N ASP A 23 -0.46 3.11 -4.72
CA ASP A 23 -0.64 3.44 -6.14
C ASP A 23 0.52 4.31 -6.69
N ARG A 24 1.58 4.50 -5.89
CA ARG A 24 2.74 5.29 -6.30
C ARG A 24 3.79 4.43 -6.99
N PRO A 25 4.17 4.73 -8.24
CA PRO A 25 5.32 4.13 -8.92
C PRO A 25 6.59 4.17 -8.07
N ARG A 26 7.23 3.01 -7.87
CA ARG A 26 8.49 2.92 -7.11
C ARG A 26 9.64 2.52 -8.03
N LYS A 27 10.71 3.32 -8.02
CA LYS A 27 11.95 3.04 -8.78
C LYS A 27 12.51 1.65 -8.49
N THR A 28 12.44 1.20 -7.24
CA THR A 28 12.91 -0.12 -6.80
C THR A 28 12.06 -1.28 -7.33
N LEU A 29 10.87 -0.99 -7.84
CA LEU A 29 9.97 -1.94 -8.49
C LEU A 29 9.90 -1.68 -9.99
N ASN A 30 10.97 -1.14 -10.60
CA ASN A 30 10.99 -0.74 -12.01
C ASN A 30 9.86 0.22 -12.41
N TYR A 31 9.47 1.10 -11.47
CA TYR A 31 8.33 2.03 -11.58
C TYR A 31 6.94 1.38 -11.54
N GLU A 32 6.83 0.09 -11.23
CA GLU A 32 5.54 -0.49 -10.86
C GLU A 32 5.06 0.03 -9.51
N THR A 33 3.75 -0.01 -9.32
CA THR A 33 3.09 0.30 -8.05
C THR A 33 3.16 -0.91 -7.11
N PRO A 34 3.26 -0.68 -5.79
CA PRO A 34 3.08 -1.75 -4.81
C PRO A 34 1.79 -2.56 -5.01
N THR A 35 0.68 -1.92 -5.41
CA THR A 35 -0.59 -2.61 -5.71
C THR A 35 -0.43 -3.64 -6.83
N GLU A 36 0.24 -3.29 -7.93
CA GLU A 36 0.47 -4.19 -9.07
C GLU A 36 1.36 -5.38 -8.67
N ARG A 37 2.50 -5.11 -8.03
CA ARG A 37 3.41 -6.16 -7.56
C ARG A 37 2.76 -7.11 -6.58
N PHE A 38 1.98 -6.58 -5.63
CA PHE A 38 1.25 -7.39 -4.67
C PHE A 38 0.27 -8.34 -5.38
N SER A 39 -0.50 -7.81 -6.33
CA SER A 39 -1.48 -8.59 -7.11
C SER A 39 -0.82 -9.75 -7.88
N GLN A 40 0.34 -9.51 -8.49
CA GLN A 40 1.12 -10.55 -9.15
C GLN A 40 1.63 -11.61 -8.16
N SER A 41 2.15 -11.21 -7.00
CA SER A 41 2.69 -12.12 -5.99
C SER A 41 1.61 -13.04 -5.42
N VAL A 42 0.41 -12.53 -5.13
CA VAL A 42 -0.68 -13.36 -4.58
C VAL A 42 -1.35 -14.25 -5.62
N ALA A 43 -1.36 -13.84 -6.89
CA ALA A 43 -1.87 -14.67 -7.99
C ALA A 43 -0.99 -15.91 -8.25
N SER A 44 0.31 -15.84 -7.92
CA SER A 44 1.25 -16.96 -8.07
C SER A 44 1.13 -18.03 -6.97
N THR A 45 0.35 -17.78 -5.91
CA THR A 45 0.16 -18.69 -4.77
C THR A 45 -1.17 -19.46 -4.81
N GLY A 46 -1.82 -19.54 -5.98
CA GLY A 46 -3.05 -20.30 -6.22
C GLY A 46 -2.81 -21.70 -6.76
#